data_AF-K1ZZC6-F1
#
_entry.id   AF-K1ZZC6-F1
#
_cell.length_a   1.000
_cell.length_b   1.000
_cell.length_c   1.000
_cell.angle_alpha   90.00
_cell.angle_beta   90.00
_cell.angle_gamma   90.00
#
_symmetry.space_group_name_H-M   'P 1'
#
loop_
_entity.id
_entity.type
_entity.pdbx_description
1 polymer ?
#
loop_
_entity_poly.entity_id
_entity_poly.type
_entity_poly.pdbx_seq_one_letter_code
_entity_poly.pdbx_strand_id
1 'polypeptide(L)'
;MTYKPVPWNNKFRKEVLADPEARAIYEATKLQIDLSIKLKKARIKRKMTQSDVAEIMHTKKPVISRLESVEDDVKNFPSLLTLAKFASAIGYELKLGLVPIKNAKVQKSEARDK
;
A
#
# COMPACT_ATOMS: atom_id res chain seq x y z
N MET A 1 0.34 -25.61 -23.99
CA MET A 1 1.12 -24.37 -23.81
C MET A 1 2.17 -24.64 -22.74
N THR A 2 3.46 -24.54 -23.03
CA THR A 2 4.52 -24.66 -22.02
C THR A 2 4.78 -23.28 -21.39
N TYR A 3 4.49 -23.13 -20.10
CA TYR A 3 4.77 -21.91 -19.35
C TYR A 3 6.28 -21.71 -19.23
N LYS A 4 6.80 -20.62 -19.80
CA LYS A 4 8.22 -20.21 -19.69
C LYS A 4 8.29 -18.91 -18.89
N PRO A 5 8.39 -18.97 -17.55
CA PRO A 5 8.47 -17.76 -16.73
C PRO A 5 9.76 -17.01 -17.00
N VAL A 6 9.66 -15.70 -17.05
CA VAL A 6 10.83 -14.82 -17.10
C VAL A 6 11.42 -14.76 -15.69
N PRO A 7 12.69 -15.12 -15.48
CA PRO A 7 13.30 -15.07 -14.16
C PRO A 7 13.40 -13.62 -13.65
N TRP A 8 13.06 -13.42 -12.38
CA TRP A 8 13.20 -12.12 -11.74
C TRP A 8 14.66 -11.67 -11.79
N ASN A 9 14.92 -10.56 -12.48
CA ASN A 9 16.26 -10.04 -12.61
C ASN A 9 16.27 -8.51 -12.44
N ASN A 10 17.29 -8.00 -11.75
CA ASN A 10 17.41 -6.57 -11.43
C ASN A 10 17.63 -5.70 -12.68
N LYS A 11 18.11 -6.29 -13.79
CA LYS A 11 18.36 -5.58 -15.05
C LYS A 11 17.04 -5.22 -15.75
N PHE A 12 16.15 -6.20 -15.89
CA PHE A 12 14.79 -6.08 -16.42
C PHE A 12 13.96 -5.09 -15.62
N ARG A 13 14.05 -5.14 -14.27
CA ARG A 13 13.39 -4.13 -13.43
C ARG A 13 13.90 -2.72 -13.73
N LYS A 14 15.20 -2.52 -13.92
CA LYS A 14 15.76 -1.20 -14.28
C LYS A 14 15.30 -0.74 -15.66
N GLU A 15 15.22 -1.66 -16.62
CA GLU A 15 14.75 -1.39 -17.99
C GLU A 15 13.27 -0.97 -18.00
N VAL A 16 12.40 -1.72 -17.31
CA VAL A 16 10.96 -1.37 -17.20
C VAL A 16 10.77 -0.06 -16.45
N LEU A 17 11.49 0.16 -15.34
CA LEU A 17 11.39 1.40 -14.58
C LEU A 17 12.12 2.58 -15.22
N ALA A 18 12.76 2.42 -16.38
CA ALA A 18 13.34 3.53 -17.14
C ALA A 18 12.24 4.37 -17.80
N ASP A 19 11.11 3.76 -18.17
CA ASP A 19 9.93 4.45 -18.63
C ASP A 19 9.30 5.27 -17.47
N PRO A 20 9.13 6.60 -17.62
CA PRO A 20 8.50 7.44 -16.61
C PRO A 20 7.07 7.03 -16.25
N GLU A 21 6.28 6.53 -17.21
CA GLU A 21 4.90 6.11 -16.96
C GLU A 21 4.87 4.83 -16.10
N ALA A 22 5.63 3.80 -16.50
CA ALA A 22 5.83 2.59 -15.70
C ALA A 22 6.39 2.91 -14.30
N ARG A 23 7.33 3.85 -14.17
CA ARG A 23 7.87 4.28 -12.88
C ARG A 23 6.81 4.97 -12.02
N ALA A 24 5.97 5.83 -12.61
CA ALA A 24 4.91 6.51 -11.88
C ALA A 24 3.88 5.51 -11.34
N ILE A 25 3.45 4.54 -12.17
CA ILE A 25 2.56 3.46 -11.76
C ILE A 25 3.20 2.62 -10.66
N TYR A 26 4.48 2.26 -10.82
CA TYR A 26 5.23 1.49 -9.84
C TYR A 26 5.33 2.20 -8.48
N GLU A 27 5.71 3.48 -8.45
CA GLU A 27 5.78 4.24 -7.20
C GLU A 27 4.37 4.48 -6.59
N ALA A 28 3.34 4.64 -7.43
CA ALA A 28 1.96 4.76 -6.95
C ALA A 28 1.45 3.46 -6.28
N THR A 29 1.77 2.30 -6.83
CA THR A 29 1.40 0.99 -6.23
C THR A 29 2.32 0.56 -5.10
N LYS A 30 3.56 1.05 -5.07
CA LYS A 30 4.53 0.76 -4.00
C LYS A 30 4.02 1.12 -2.61
N LEU A 31 3.35 2.27 -2.45
CA LEU A 31 2.73 2.64 -1.18
C LEU A 31 1.74 1.56 -0.72
N GLN A 32 0.98 0.98 -1.66
CA GLN A 32 -0.01 -0.05 -1.34
C GLN A 32 0.65 -1.35 -0.93
N ILE A 33 1.65 -1.79 -1.69
CA ILE A 33 2.45 -2.99 -1.38
C ILE A 33 3.08 -2.86 0.01
N ASP A 34 3.74 -1.74 0.28
CA ASP A 34 4.43 -1.48 1.54
C ASP A 34 3.45 -1.48 2.72
N LEU A 35 2.28 -0.84 2.54
CA LEU A 35 1.21 -0.84 3.53
C LEU A 35 0.70 -2.25 3.82
N SER A 36 0.30 -3.01 2.79
CA SER A 36 -0.25 -4.36 2.94
C SER A 36 0.72 -5.31 3.66
N ILE A 37 2.00 -5.25 3.29
CA ILE A 37 3.06 -6.02 3.97
C ILE A 37 3.20 -5.61 5.43
N LYS A 38 3.15 -4.30 5.73
CA LYS A 38 3.29 -3.78 7.08
C LYS A 38 2.11 -4.21 7.98
N LEU A 39 0.88 -4.13 7.47
CA LEU A 39 -0.32 -4.59 8.19
C LEU A 39 -0.24 -6.10 8.51
N LYS A 40 0.09 -6.92 7.50
CA LYS A 40 0.26 -8.37 7.68
C LYS A 40 1.32 -8.71 8.72
N LYS A 41 2.49 -8.06 8.66
CA LYS A 41 3.56 -8.26 9.64
C LYS A 41 3.13 -7.86 11.06
N ALA A 42 2.43 -6.73 11.20
CA ALA A 42 1.95 -6.26 12.50
C ALA A 42 0.94 -7.24 13.12
N ARG A 43 0.00 -7.77 12.33
CA ARG A 43 -0.94 -8.82 12.79
C ARG A 43 -0.19 -10.08 13.24
N ILE A 44 0.72 -10.59 12.41
CA ILE A 44 1.48 -11.81 12.73
C ILE A 44 2.29 -11.64 14.03
N LYS A 45 2.87 -10.44 14.26
CA LYS A 45 3.58 -10.14 15.52
C LYS A 45 2.67 -10.22 16.76
N ARG A 46 1.36 -10.04 16.60
CA ARG A 46 0.36 -10.21 17.66
C ARG A 46 -0.20 -11.61 17.75
N LYS A 47 0.30 -12.55 16.93
CA LYS A 47 -0.14 -13.95 16.85
C LYS A 47 -1.63 -14.11 16.51
N MET A 48 -2.21 -13.14 15.80
CA MET A 48 -3.62 -13.17 15.40
C MET A 48 -3.76 -13.73 13.98
N THR A 49 -4.81 -14.47 13.70
CA THR A 49 -5.21 -14.88 12.34
C THR A 49 -6.02 -13.78 11.64
N GLN A 50 -6.24 -13.92 10.32
CA GLN A 50 -7.13 -13.01 9.60
C GLN A 50 -8.58 -13.11 10.09
N SER A 51 -9.00 -14.29 10.58
CA SER A 51 -10.34 -14.49 11.13
C SER A 51 -10.49 -13.76 12.47
N ASP A 52 -9.48 -13.83 13.33
CA ASP A 52 -9.50 -13.16 14.65
C ASP A 52 -9.68 -11.64 14.48
N VAL A 53 -8.93 -11.04 13.55
CA VAL A 53 -9.07 -9.61 13.26
C VAL A 53 -10.42 -9.29 12.63
N ALA A 54 -10.93 -10.16 11.75
CA ALA A 54 -12.24 -9.97 11.13
C ALA A 54 -13.37 -9.97 12.17
N GLU A 55 -13.29 -10.84 13.17
CA GLU A 55 -14.24 -10.93 14.28
C GLU A 55 -14.25 -9.64 15.10
N ILE A 56 -13.08 -9.13 15.50
CA ILE A 56 -12.95 -7.87 16.26
C ILE A 56 -13.44 -6.66 15.44
N MET A 57 -13.17 -6.65 14.13
CA MET A 57 -13.61 -5.57 13.25
C MET A 57 -15.07 -5.70 12.80
N HIS A 58 -15.80 -6.72 13.26
CA HIS A 58 -17.15 -7.07 12.82
C HIS A 58 -17.28 -7.11 11.30
N THR A 59 -16.34 -7.80 10.65
CA THR A 59 -16.25 -7.92 9.19
C THR A 59 -15.95 -9.35 8.77
N LYS A 60 -15.80 -9.59 7.47
CA LYS A 60 -15.52 -10.92 6.92
C LYS A 60 -14.02 -11.09 6.65
N LYS A 61 -13.49 -12.31 6.83
CA LYS A 61 -12.08 -12.65 6.53
C LYS A 61 -11.57 -12.14 5.16
N PRO A 62 -12.35 -12.19 4.06
CA PRO A 62 -11.89 -11.63 2.78
C PRO A 62 -11.63 -10.13 2.80
N VAL A 63 -12.28 -9.36 3.68
CA VAL A 63 -11.99 -7.93 3.87
C VAL A 63 -10.58 -7.77 4.44
N ILE A 64 -10.22 -8.56 5.45
CA ILE A 64 -8.88 -8.55 6.05
C ILE A 64 -7.84 -9.05 5.04
N SER A 65 -8.17 -10.09 4.26
CA SER A 65 -7.29 -10.58 3.20
C SER A 65 -6.94 -9.50 2.18
N ARG A 66 -7.91 -8.67 1.79
CA ARG A 66 -7.69 -7.56 0.86
C ARG A 66 -6.82 -6.46 1.46
N LEU A 67 -6.97 -6.14 2.75
CA LEU A 67 -6.09 -5.20 3.44
C LEU A 67 -4.62 -5.68 3.49
N GLU A 68 -4.40 -6.99 3.51
CA GLU A 68 -3.06 -7.60 3.59
C GLU A 68 -2.49 -8.02 2.23
N SER A 69 -3.25 -7.80 1.16
CA SER A 69 -2.87 -8.10 -0.22
C SER A 69 -2.86 -6.83 -1.04
N VAL A 70 -2.40 -6.93 -2.28
CA VAL A 70 -2.45 -5.83 -3.25
C VAL A 70 -3.43 -6.28 -4.31
N GLU A 71 -4.45 -5.46 -4.58
CA GLU A 71 -5.33 -5.66 -5.73
C GLU A 71 -4.76 -4.91 -6.93
N ASP A 72 -5.09 -5.37 -8.13
CA ASP A 72 -4.61 -4.78 -9.39
C ASP A 72 -5.12 -3.34 -9.59
N ASP A 73 -6.17 -2.93 -8.87
CA ASP A 73 -6.77 -1.61 -8.95
C ASP A 73 -6.42 -0.72 -7.75
N VAL A 74 -5.70 0.37 -8.03
CA VAL A 74 -5.35 1.42 -7.08
C VAL A 74 -6.60 2.05 -6.44
N LYS A 75 -7.76 2.01 -7.11
CA LYS A 75 -9.03 2.57 -6.63
C LYS A 75 -9.59 1.89 -5.37
N ASN A 76 -9.18 0.66 -5.09
CA ASN A 76 -9.64 -0.09 -3.92
C ASN A 76 -8.78 0.13 -2.67
N PHE A 77 -8.06 1.25 -2.61
CA PHE A 77 -7.21 1.58 -1.47
C PHE A 77 -8.02 1.77 -0.18
N PRO A 78 -7.63 1.17 0.95
CA PRO A 78 -8.39 1.29 2.18
C PRO A 78 -8.41 2.72 2.70
N SER A 79 -9.57 3.13 3.22
CA SER A 79 -9.71 4.43 3.88
C SER A 79 -8.85 4.51 5.16
N LEU A 80 -8.48 5.73 5.56
CA LEU A 80 -7.78 5.96 6.83
C LEU A 80 -8.57 5.41 8.04
N LEU A 81 -9.90 5.51 8.01
CA LEU A 81 -10.75 4.96 9.06
C LEU A 81 -10.64 3.44 9.13
N THR A 82 -10.61 2.76 7.98
CA THR A 82 -10.41 1.31 7.92
C THR A 82 -9.05 0.91 8.49
N LEU A 83 -7.99 1.65 8.15
CA LEU A 83 -6.64 1.42 8.68
C LEU A 83 -6.57 1.64 10.19
N ALA A 84 -7.21 2.68 10.70
CA ALA A 84 -7.28 2.97 12.13
C ALA A 84 -8.03 1.85 12.89
N LYS A 85 -9.15 1.37 12.36
CA LYS A 85 -9.91 0.24 12.92
C LYS A 85 -9.08 -1.04 12.93
N PHE A 86 -8.39 -1.35 11.83
CA PHE A 86 -7.48 -2.50 11.77
C PHE A 86 -6.37 -2.40 12.81
N ALA A 87 -5.69 -1.25 12.89
CA ALA A 87 -4.63 -1.01 13.86
C ALA A 87 -5.14 -1.22 15.29
N SER A 88 -6.28 -0.62 15.64
CA SER A 88 -6.92 -0.79 16.96
C SER A 88 -7.25 -2.26 17.24
N ALA A 89 -7.81 -2.98 16.26
CA ALA A 89 -8.15 -4.40 16.40
C ALA A 89 -6.95 -5.29 16.72
N ILE A 90 -5.75 -4.93 16.23
CA ILE A 90 -4.50 -5.65 16.56
C ILE A 90 -3.73 -5.06 17.75
N GLY A 91 -4.27 -4.02 18.41
CA GLY A 91 -3.63 -3.36 19.55
C GLY A 91 -2.49 -2.42 19.17
N TYR A 92 -2.62 -1.71 18.05
CA TYR A 92 -1.70 -0.69 17.56
C TYR A 92 -2.40 0.66 17.38
N GLU A 93 -1.61 1.73 17.37
CA GLU A 93 -2.02 3.07 16.98
C GLU A 93 -1.59 3.35 15.53
N LEU A 94 -2.45 3.98 14.73
CA LEU A 94 -2.10 4.45 13.39
C LEU A 94 -1.38 5.81 13.49
N LYS A 95 -0.12 5.87 13.03
CA LYS A 95 0.64 7.11 12.88
C LYS A 95 0.95 7.37 11.40
N LEU A 96 0.76 8.63 10.97
CA LEU A 96 1.00 9.09 9.61
C LEU A 96 2.04 10.22 9.62
N GLY A 97 2.85 10.28 8.57
CA GLY A 97 3.86 11.32 8.38
C GLY A 97 4.02 11.65 6.90
N LEU A 98 4.32 12.92 6.61
CA LEU A 98 4.62 13.39 5.26
C LEU A 98 6.13 13.49 5.08
N VAL A 99 6.61 13.16 3.88
CA VAL A 99 8.01 13.32 3.51
C VAL A 99 8.12 14.20 2.26
N PRO A 100 9.16 15.04 2.14
CA PRO A 100 9.37 15.83 0.93
C PRO A 100 9.59 14.94 -0.29
N ILE A 101 8.92 15.25 -1.40
CA ILE A 101 9.19 14.62 -2.71
C ILE A 101 10.46 15.26 -3.27
N LYS A 102 11.48 14.45 -3.54
CA LYS A 102 12.70 14.92 -4.23
C LYS A 102 12.31 15.38 -5.65
N ASN A 103 12.64 16.63 -5.99
CA ASN A 103 12.33 17.30 -7.27
C ASN A 103 10.86 17.71 -7.47
N ALA A 104 10.11 18.02 -6.40
CA ALA A 104 8.83 18.70 -6.56
C ALA A 104 9.05 20.07 -7.23
N LYS A 105 8.64 20.22 -8.49
CA LYS A 105 8.50 21.55 -9.11
C LYS A 105 7.38 22.26 -8.35
N VAL A 106 7.75 23.16 -7.44
CA VAL A 106 6.79 24.02 -6.74
C VAL A 106 6.17 24.92 -7.80
N GLN A 107 4.97 24.57 -8.28
CA GLN A 107 4.12 25.51 -9.00
C GLN A 107 3.59 26.49 -7.95
N LYS A 108 4.34 27.57 -7.69
CA LYS A 108 3.74 28.73 -7.03
C LYS A 108 2.71 29.28 -8.00
N SER A 109 1.42 29.02 -7.75
CA SER A 109 0.37 29.86 -8.29
C SER A 109 0.46 31.21 -7.57
N GLU A 110 0.98 32.23 -8.24
CA GLU A 110 0.78 33.61 -7.83
C GLU A 110 -0.73 33.88 -7.80
N ALA A 111 -1.31 34.00 -6.61
CA ALA A 111 -2.58 34.69 -6.41
C ALA A 111 -2.82 34.95 -4.91
N ARG A 112 -2.55 36.17 -4.46
CA ARG A 112 -3.58 37.18 -4.10
C ARG A 112 -2.91 38.33 -3.34
N ASP A 113 -2.37 39.28 -4.10
CA ASP A 113 -2.56 40.69 -3.75
C ASP A 113 -3.93 41.08 -4.29
N LYS A 114 -4.88 41.30 -3.38
CA LYS A 114 -6.03 42.22 -3.45
C LYS A 114 -6.88 42.06 -2.19
#